data_AF-A0A7J9CZX5-F1
#
_entry.id   AF-A0A7J9CZX5-F1
#
_cell.length_a   1.000
_cell.length_b   1.000
_cell.length_c   1.000
_cell.angle_alpha   90.00
_cell.angle_beta   90.00
_cell.angle_gamma   90.00
#
_symmetry.space_group_name_H-M   'P 1'
#
loop_
_entity.id
_entity.type
_entity.pdbx_description
1 polymer ?
#
loop_
_entity_poly.entity_id
_entity_poly.type
_entity_poly.pdbx_seq_one_letter_code
_entity_poly.pdbx_strand_id
1 'polypeptide(L)'
;MNVSFPELGLTRNDCLEMSWVESTLYCANFPNGTSIDVLLDRVQENRVFSKSKSDYYKALIPKQGLETLWEGLMDIEDIFVQMNPYGGRMEEISD
;
A
#
# COMPACT_ATOMS: atom_id res chain seq x y z
N MET A 1 -12.35 16.22 -3.10
CA MET A 1 -11.64 14.94 -2.99
C MET A 1 -12.41 13.78 -3.65
N ASN A 2 -13.73 13.84 -3.80
CA ASN A 2 -14.55 12.69 -4.28
C ASN A 2 -15.02 12.80 -5.73
N VAL A 3 -14.21 13.35 -6.64
CA VAL A 3 -14.62 13.52 -8.05
C VAL A 3 -14.43 12.23 -8.86
N SER A 4 -13.32 11.52 -8.64
CA SER A 4 -12.96 10.34 -9.44
C SER A 4 -13.16 9.00 -8.73
N PHE A 5 -13.28 9.00 -7.40
CA PHE A 5 -13.49 7.79 -6.61
C PHE A 5 -14.37 8.06 -5.37
N PRO A 6 -15.66 8.42 -5.56
CA PRO A 6 -16.57 8.75 -4.47
C PRO A 6 -16.88 7.58 -3.53
N GLU A 7 -16.76 6.34 -3.99
CA GLU A 7 -17.06 5.12 -3.23
C GLU A 7 -16.15 4.94 -2.00
N LEU A 8 -14.94 5.52 -2.04
CA LEU A 8 -14.02 5.53 -0.89
C LEU A 8 -14.52 6.41 0.26
N GLY A 9 -15.38 7.40 -0.01
CA GLY A 9 -15.94 8.27 1.03
C GLY A 9 -14.93 9.21 1.70
N LEU A 10 -13.76 9.46 1.08
CA LEU A 10 -12.67 10.25 1.65
C LEU A 10 -13.13 11.67 2.05
N THR A 11 -12.78 12.08 3.27
CA THR A 11 -13.04 13.42 3.80
C THR A 11 -11.75 14.17 4.13
N ARG A 12 -11.85 15.47 4.39
CA ARG A 12 -10.68 16.28 4.78
C ARG A 12 -10.09 15.86 6.12
N ASN A 13 -10.92 15.33 7.02
CA ASN A 13 -10.48 14.90 8.34
C ASN A 13 -9.63 13.61 8.28
N ASP A 14 -9.71 12.87 7.18
CA ASP A 14 -8.92 11.66 6.95
C ASP A 14 -7.54 11.99 6.37
N CYS A 15 -7.33 13.23 5.91
CA CYS A 15 -6.10 13.66 5.27
C CYS A 15 -5.15 14.32 6.27
N LEU A 16 -3.88 13.93 6.20
CA LEU A 16 -2.80 14.51 7.00
C LEU A 16 -1.78 15.17 6.06
N GLU A 17 -1.68 16.50 6.11
CA GLU A 17 -0.65 17.24 5.40
C GLU A 17 0.67 17.18 6.18
N MET A 18 1.76 16.84 5.50
CA MET A 18 3.10 16.73 6.07
C MET A 18 4.16 16.93 4.97
N SER A 19 5.41 17.14 5.35
CA SER A 19 6.51 17.19 4.40
C SER A 19 6.76 15.83 3.74
N TRP A 20 7.45 15.83 2.60
CA TRP A 20 7.76 14.59 1.89
C TRP A 20 8.55 13.58 2.75
N VAL A 21 9.49 14.05 3.57
CA VAL A 21 10.27 13.17 4.45
C VAL A 21 9.44 12.59 5.59
N GLU A 22 8.51 13.36 6.15
CA GLU A 22 7.55 12.86 7.15
C GLU A 22 6.59 11.84 6.52
N SER A 23 6.16 12.06 5.27
CA SER A 23 5.32 11.09 4.56
C SER A 23 6.02 9.74 4.34
N THR A 24 7.35 9.75 4.20
CA THR A 24 8.15 8.51 4.11
C THR A 24 8.06 7.70 5.39
N LEU A 25 8.11 8.36 6.56
CA LEU A 25 7.92 7.71 7.86
C LEU A 25 6.49 7.19 8.04
N TYR A 26 5.50 8.00 7.66
CA TYR A 26 4.09 7.61 7.72
C TYR A 26 3.82 6.35 6.88
N CYS A 27 4.31 6.31 5.63
CA CYS A 27 4.17 5.13 4.76
C CYS A 27 4.94 3.91 5.26
N ALA A 28 5.99 4.09 6.06
CA ALA A 28 6.74 3.02 6.71
C ALA A 28 6.11 2.58 8.06
N ASN A 29 4.89 3.04 8.38
CA ASN A 29 4.15 2.75 9.61
C ASN A 29 4.82 3.25 10.90
N PHE A 30 5.69 4.26 10.84
CA PHE A 30 6.15 4.92 12.06
C PHE A 30 5.03 5.78 12.67
N PRO A 31 4.96 5.89 14.02
CA PRO A 31 4.04 6.81 14.67
C PRO A 31 4.20 8.24 14.16
N ASN A 32 3.10 8.96 14.01
CA ASN A 32 3.15 10.36 13.57
C ASN A 32 3.95 11.21 14.58
N GLY A 33 4.84 12.08 14.09
CA GLY A 33 5.75 12.86 14.91
C GLY A 33 7.05 12.15 15.31
N THR A 34 7.31 10.94 14.82
CA THR A 34 8.63 10.28 14.93
C THR A 34 9.70 11.16 14.29
N SER A 35 10.86 11.30 14.95
CA SER A 35 11.99 12.05 14.38
C SER A 35 12.46 11.41 13.07
N ILE A 36 12.74 12.24 12.06
CA ILE A 36 13.33 11.81 10.78
C ILE A 36 14.70 11.16 10.94
N ASP A 37 15.38 11.37 12.06
CA ASP A 37 16.68 10.74 12.35
C ASP A 37 16.59 9.22 12.39
N VAL A 38 15.39 8.64 12.61
CA VAL A 38 15.19 7.18 12.56
C VAL A 38 15.53 6.60 11.18
N LEU A 39 15.45 7.41 10.11
CA LEU A 39 15.86 7.00 8.77
C LEU A 39 17.37 6.75 8.65
N LEU A 40 18.18 7.22 9.61
CA LEU A 40 19.61 6.95 9.69
C LEU A 40 19.91 5.61 10.40
N ASP A 41 18.94 5.03 11.10
CA ASP A 41 19.09 3.75 11.75
C ASP A 41 19.07 2.61 10.73
N ARG A 42 20.02 1.67 10.89
CA ARG A 42 20.19 0.50 10.01
C ARG A 42 19.81 -0.80 10.71
N VAL A 43 19.38 -0.73 11.97
CA VAL A 43 18.95 -1.90 12.73
C VAL A 43 17.59 -2.35 12.21
N GLN A 44 17.56 -3.56 11.66
CA GLN A 44 16.30 -4.18 11.26
C GLN A 44 15.62 -4.81 12.48
N GLU A 45 14.59 -4.13 13.00
CA GLU A 45 13.86 -4.59 14.20
C GLU A 45 12.89 -5.75 13.91
N ASN A 46 12.24 -5.76 12.75
CA ASN A 46 11.15 -6.69 12.42
C ASN A 46 11.62 -7.83 11.50
N ARG A 47 12.45 -8.73 12.01
CA ARG A 47 12.87 -9.93 11.28
C ARG A 47 11.83 -11.03 11.46
N VAL A 48 11.01 -11.23 10.44
CA VAL A 48 10.05 -12.33 10.36
C VAL A 48 10.39 -13.23 9.17
N PHE A 49 10.15 -14.54 9.31
CA PHE A 49 10.23 -15.45 8.18
C PHE A 49 9.03 -15.17 7.27
N SER A 50 9.29 -14.81 6.03
CA SER A 50 8.24 -14.49 5.07
C SER A 50 8.45 -15.21 3.75
N LYS A 51 7.34 -15.44 3.04
CA LYS A 51 7.34 -15.91 1.66
C LYS A 51 6.47 -15.00 0.83
N SER A 52 7.09 -14.31 -0.12
CA SER A 52 6.38 -13.39 -1.02
C SER A 52 6.25 -13.97 -2.43
N LYS A 53 5.16 -13.60 -3.09
CA LYS A 53 4.91 -13.78 -4.53
C LYS A 53 4.37 -12.46 -5.07
N SER A 54 4.58 -12.20 -6.35
CA SER A 54 4.10 -11.01 -7.03
C SER A 54 3.53 -11.38 -8.40
N ASP A 55 2.55 -10.63 -8.86
CA ASP A 55 1.96 -10.80 -10.18
C ASP A 55 1.53 -9.44 -10.77
N TYR A 56 1.31 -9.41 -12.08
CA TYR A 56 0.89 -8.22 -12.83
C TYR A 56 -0.45 -8.46 -13.52
N TYR A 57 -1.41 -7.57 -13.26
CA TYR A 57 -2.72 -7.63 -13.89
C TYR A 57 -2.81 -6.61 -15.01
N LYS A 58 -3.00 -7.10 -16.24
CA LYS A 58 -3.22 -6.26 -17.43
C LYS A 58 -4.71 -6.00 -17.72
N ALA A 59 -5.59 -6.81 -17.14
CA ALA A 59 -7.03 -6.69 -17.25
C ALA A 59 -7.66 -6.62 -15.86
N LEU A 60 -8.87 -6.07 -15.78
CA LEU A 60 -9.63 -5.99 -14.53
C LEU A 60 -9.89 -7.40 -13.97
N ILE A 61 -9.65 -7.56 -12.67
CA ILE A 61 -10.07 -8.76 -11.94
C ILE A 61 -11.59 -8.69 -11.78
N PRO A 62 -12.36 -9.69 -12.26
CA PRO A 62 -13.80 -9.72 -12.05
C PRO A 62 -14.14 -9.79 -10.56
N LYS A 63 -15.32 -9.26 -10.17
CA LYS A 63 -15.81 -9.31 -8.77
C LYS A 63 -15.73 -10.70 -8.16
N GLN A 64 -16.16 -11.72 -8.90
CA GLN A 64 -16.09 -13.12 -8.47
C GLN A 64 -14.64 -13.57 -8.15
N GLY A 65 -13.67 -13.08 -8.93
CA GLY A 65 -12.26 -13.37 -8.69
C GLY A 65 -11.74 -12.73 -7.40
N LEU A 66 -12.19 -11.51 -7.09
CA LEU A 66 -11.87 -10.84 -5.82
C LEU A 66 -12.52 -11.54 -4.62
N GLU A 67 -13.75 -12.02 -4.77
CA GLU A 67 -14.46 -12.79 -3.73
C GLU A 67 -13.73 -14.12 -3.43
N THR A 68 -13.35 -14.87 -4.47
CA THR A 68 -12.55 -16.10 -4.31
C THR A 68 -11.19 -15.84 -3.69
N LEU A 69 -10.51 -14.73 -4.08
CA LEU A 69 -9.27 -14.31 -3.44
C LEU A 69 -9.49 -14.03 -1.95
N TRP A 70 -10.53 -13.26 -1.62
CA TRP A 70 -10.85 -12.91 -0.24
C TRP A 70 -11.11 -14.13 0.63
N GLU A 71 -11.92 -15.08 0.16
CA GLU A 71 -12.17 -16.35 0.87
C GLU A 71 -10.88 -17.12 1.15
N GLY A 72 -10.00 -17.26 0.14
CA GLY A 72 -8.73 -17.97 0.31
C GLY A 72 -7.75 -17.26 1.25
N LEU A 73 -7.78 -15.92 1.33
CA LEU A 73 -6.95 -15.16 2.25
C LEU A 73 -7.42 -15.29 3.70
N MET A 74 -8.73 -15.39 3.94
CA MET A 74 -9.31 -15.56 5.27
C MET A 74 -8.90 -16.87 5.96
N ASP A 75 -8.50 -17.88 5.19
CA ASP A 75 -8.01 -19.16 5.70
C ASP A 75 -6.53 -19.13 6.13
N ILE A 76 -5.81 -18.01 5.91
CA ILE A 76 -4.40 -17.86 6.23
C ILE A 76 -4.25 -16.92 7.44
N GLU A 77 -3.54 -17.39 8.47
CA GLU A 77 -3.39 -16.67 9.74
C GLU A 77 -2.62 -15.34 9.61
N ASP A 78 -1.48 -15.34 8.90
CA ASP A 78 -0.63 -14.17 8.70
C ASP A 78 -0.37 -13.95 7.20
N ILE A 79 -1.23 -13.15 6.59
CA ILE A 79 -1.17 -12.83 5.16
C ILE A 79 -1.35 -11.33 4.93
N PHE A 80 -0.60 -10.81 3.96
CA PHE A 80 -0.71 -9.43 3.51
C PHE A 80 -0.76 -9.40 1.99
N VAL A 81 -1.70 -8.63 1.44
CA VAL A 81 -1.84 -8.38 0.01
C VAL A 81 -1.73 -6.89 -0.25
N GLN A 82 -0.80 -6.51 -1.12
CA GLN A 82 -0.64 -5.13 -1.58
C GLN A 82 -1.04 -5.02 -3.05
N MET A 83 -1.92 -4.08 -3.36
CA MET A 83 -2.29 -3.72 -4.73
C MET A 83 -1.71 -2.35 -5.06
N ASN A 84 -0.66 -2.33 -5.89
CA ASN A 84 0.02 -1.10 -6.29
C ASN A 84 -0.46 -0.67 -7.69
N PRO A 85 -1.11 0.51 -7.83
CA PRO A 85 -1.62 0.95 -9.12
C PRO A 85 -0.47 1.32 -10.07
N TYR A 86 -0.56 0.83 -11.31
CA TYR A 86 0.28 1.26 -12.43
C TYR A 86 -0.42 2.38 -13.22
N GLY A 87 0.29 2.93 -14.21
CA GLY A 87 -0.16 4.05 -15.04
C GLY A 87 0.72 5.28 -14.86
N GLY A 88 0.24 6.43 -15.32
CA GLY A 88 0.99 7.69 -15.25
C GLY A 88 2.36 7.54 -15.92
N ARG A 89 3.43 7.92 -15.21
CA ARG A 89 4.78 7.86 -15.76
C ARG A 89 5.21 6.45 -16.20
N MET A 90 4.66 5.39 -15.58
CA MET A 90 5.00 4.02 -15.94
C MET A 90 4.44 3.58 -17.31
N GLU A 91 3.39 4.25 -17.81
CA GLU A 91 2.80 3.96 -19.13
C GLU A 91 3.57 4.61 -20.29
N GLU A 92 4.38 5.62 -19.98
CA GLU A 92 5.17 6.37 -20.97
C GLU A 92 6.53 5.71 -21.26
N ILE A 93 6.93 4.72 -20.47
CA ILE A 93 8.22 4.03 -20.58
C ILE A 93 8.00 2.79 -21.46
N SER A 94 8.77 2.69 -22.55
CA SER A 94 8.74 1.50 -23.40
C SER A 94 9.28 0.28 -22.65
N ASP A 95 8.67 -0.88 -22.90
CA ASP A 95 9.18 -2.19 -22.49
C ASP A 95 10.60 -2.45 -23.01
#